data_AF-A0AAN5I937-F1
#
_entry.id   AF-A0AAN5I937-F1
#
_cell.length_a   1.000
_cell.length_b   1.000
_cell.length_c   1.000
_cell.angle_alpha   90.00
_cell.angle_beta   90.00
_cell.angle_gamma   90.00
#
_symmetry.space_group_name_H-M   'P 1'
#
loop_
_entity.id
_entity.type
_entity.pdbx_description
1 polymer ?
#
loop_
_entity_poly.entity_id
_entity_poly.type
_entity_poly.pdbx_seq_one_letter_code
_entity_poly.pdbx_strand_id
1 'polypeptide(L)'
;ILISFEGSIWKYVIYDLSVWCVLYALISASYRLGMGPTQREIFEDICAFFYTYSEYIPMTFMLGFYVSTVFSRWWDIFNNVGWIDTPALLIASCITGRDEPTRILRRNLVRYLVLTQALVFRDVSACVRKRFPTMNHLVTAGY
;
A
#
# COMPACT_ATOMS: atom_id res chain seq x y z
N ILE A 1 -9.11 6.38 17.45
CA ILE A 1 -8.49 6.28 16.11
C ILE A 1 -7.27 7.19 15.97
N LEU A 2 -7.31 8.47 16.37
CA LEU A 2 -6.18 9.41 16.27
C LEU A 2 -4.97 9.15 17.21
N ILE A 3 -5.08 8.26 18.20
CA ILE A 3 -4.03 8.00 19.20
C ILE A 3 -3.35 6.63 19.02
N SER A 4 -3.82 5.80 18.07
CA SER A 4 -3.12 4.54 17.76
C SER A 4 -1.91 4.86 16.91
N PHE A 5 -0.70 4.66 17.46
CA PHE A 5 0.56 4.89 16.75
C PHE A 5 0.79 3.84 15.64
N GLU A 6 0.19 2.65 15.79
CA GLU A 6 0.19 1.63 14.75
C GLU A 6 -0.84 1.97 13.68
N GLY A 7 -0.36 2.24 12.47
CA GLY A 7 -1.18 2.57 11.30
C GLY A 7 -1.54 4.05 11.14
N SER A 8 -1.03 4.94 11.99
CA SER A 8 -1.33 6.38 11.90
C SER A 8 -0.64 7.06 10.72
N ILE A 9 -1.35 8.02 10.11
CA ILE A 9 -0.84 8.91 9.05
C ILE A 9 0.44 9.62 9.51
N TRP A 10 0.55 9.93 10.80
CA TRP A 10 1.71 10.59 11.40
C TRP A 10 3.02 9.83 11.15
N LYS A 11 3.00 8.50 11.11
CA LYS A 11 4.22 7.71 10.85
C LYS A 11 4.80 7.98 9.46
N TYR A 12 3.95 8.27 8.48
CA TYR A 12 4.36 8.52 7.10
C TYR A 12 4.66 10.00 6.85
N VAL A 13 3.90 10.90 7.48
CA VAL A 13 4.00 12.36 7.22
C VAL A 13 5.07 13.04 8.06
N ILE A 14 5.46 12.49 9.22
CA ILE A 14 6.36 13.19 10.16
C ILE A 14 7.73 13.54 9.55
N TYR A 15 8.27 12.67 8.69
CA TYR A 15 9.54 12.93 8.03
C TYR A 15 9.43 14.11 7.06
N ASP A 16 8.46 14.08 6.15
CA ASP A 16 8.23 15.15 5.18
C ASP A 16 7.90 16.49 5.87
N LEU A 17 7.07 16.45 6.94
CA LEU A 17 6.74 17.62 7.74
C LEU A 17 7.97 18.20 8.43
N SER A 18 8.84 17.35 9.00
CA SER A 18 10.06 17.81 9.66
C SER A 18 11.01 18.50 8.70
N VAL A 19 11.20 17.92 7.50
CA VAL A 19 12.02 18.51 6.43
C VAL A 19 11.43 19.85 6.00
N TRP A 20 10.12 19.93 5.81
CA TRP A 20 9.43 21.17 5.45
C TRP A 20 9.62 22.25 6.53
N CYS A 21 9.45 21.91 7.81
CA CYS A 21 9.65 22.84 8.92
C CYS A 21 11.09 23.34 9.02
N VAL A 22 12.08 22.47 8.81
CA VAL A 22 13.50 22.86 8.84
C VAL A 22 13.83 23.80 7.69
N LEU A 23 13.40 23.47 6.46
CA LEU A 23 13.62 24.35 5.30
C LEU A 23 12.94 25.70 5.49
N TYR A 24 11.70 25.71 5.98
CA TYR A 24 10.98 26.95 6.28
C TYR A 24 11.70 27.78 7.36
N ALA A 25 12.16 27.14 8.43
CA ALA A 25 12.91 27.80 9.48
C ALA A 25 14.25 28.38 8.98
N LEU A 26 14.96 27.67 8.10
CA LEU A 26 16.20 28.15 7.49
C LEU A 26 15.96 29.37 6.61
N ILE A 27 14.91 29.34 5.77
CA ILE A 27 14.52 30.49 4.94
C ILE A 27 14.14 31.67 5.84
N SER A 28 13.33 31.45 6.87
CA SER A 28 12.94 32.49 7.83
C SER A 28 14.15 33.09 8.58
N ALA A 29 15.10 32.25 8.99
CA ALA A 29 16.33 32.69 9.63
C ALA A 29 17.21 33.51 8.68
N SER A 30 17.35 33.10 7.41
CA SER A 30 18.09 33.87 6.40
C SER A 30 17.49 35.25 6.13
N TYR A 31 16.16 35.35 6.07
CA TYR A 31 15.46 36.62 5.90
C TYR A 31 15.66 37.55 7.12
N ARG A 32 15.58 37.01 8.34
CA ARG A 32 15.70 37.79 9.58
C ARG A 32 17.13 38.20 9.94
N LEU A 33 18.10 37.30 9.75
CA LEU A 33 19.48 37.49 10.22
C LEU A 33 20.47 37.90 9.12
N GLY A 34 20.18 37.55 7.85
CA GLY A 34 21.14 37.71 6.75
C GLY A 34 20.82 38.81 5.74
N MET A 35 19.55 39.12 5.51
CA MET A 35 19.15 40.06 4.44
C MET A 35 19.07 41.52 4.90
N GLY A 36 19.67 42.41 4.10
CA GLY A 36 19.53 43.86 4.24
C GLY A 36 18.17 44.39 3.72
N PRO A 37 17.86 45.69 3.93
CA PRO A 37 16.53 46.25 3.65
C PRO A 37 16.08 46.10 2.20
N THR A 38 16.95 46.37 1.22
CA THR A 38 16.63 46.22 -0.21
C THR A 38 16.45 44.75 -0.64
N GLN A 39 17.17 43.81 -0.01
CA GLN A 39 17.04 42.39 -0.32
C GLN A 39 15.73 41.80 0.24
N ARG A 40 15.22 42.35 1.35
CA ARG A 40 13.94 41.94 1.93
C ARG A 40 12.76 42.32 1.05
N GLU A 41 12.76 43.52 0.48
CA GLU A 41 11.71 43.95 -0.46
C GLU A 41 11.64 43.03 -1.67
N ILE A 42 12.78 42.70 -2.28
CA ILE A 42 12.84 41.76 -3.41
C ILE A 42 12.34 40.36 -3.00
N PHE A 43 12.68 39.89 -1.80
CA PHE A 43 12.21 38.60 -1.29
C PHE A 43 10.69 38.59 -1.08
N GLU A 44 10.12 39.68 -0.56
CA GLU A 44 8.67 39.82 -0.38
C GLU A 44 7.92 39.80 -1.71
N ASP A 45 8.44 40.48 -2.74
CA ASP A 45 7.89 40.44 -4.10
C ASP A 45 7.91 39.02 -4.68
N ILE A 46 9.01 38.28 -4.48
CA ILE A 46 9.12 36.88 -4.91
C ILE A 46 8.09 36.01 -4.17
N CYS A 47 7.91 36.20 -2.86
CA CYS A 47 6.91 35.46 -2.09
C CYS A 47 5.48 35.76 -2.56
N ALA A 48 5.17 37.03 -2.83
CA ALA A 48 3.87 37.44 -3.36
C ALA A 48 3.59 36.84 -4.75
N PHE A 49 4.62 36.77 -5.60
CA PHE A 49 4.55 36.07 -6.88
C PHE A 49 4.16 34.59 -6.67
N PHE A 50 4.92 33.83 -5.89
CA PHE A 50 4.63 32.40 -5.66
C PHE A 50 3.28 32.15 -4.98
N TYR A 51 2.85 33.02 -4.06
CA TYR A 51 1.53 32.93 -3.44
C TYR A 51 0.42 33.01 -4.48
N THR A 52 0.53 33.96 -5.42
CA THR A 52 -0.44 34.13 -6.51
C THR A 52 -0.49 32.90 -7.41
N TYR A 53 0.66 32.29 -7.74
CA TYR A 53 0.70 31.08 -8.59
C TYR A 53 0.23 29.79 -7.88
N SER A 54 0.37 29.71 -6.55
CA SER A 54 -0.04 28.53 -5.78
C SER A 54 -1.55 28.26 -5.84
N GLU A 55 -2.37 29.29 -6.03
CA GLU A 55 -3.83 29.16 -6.10
C GLU A 55 -4.31 28.59 -7.45
N TYR A 56 -3.52 28.74 -8.52
CA TYR A 56 -3.87 28.28 -9.87
C TYR A 56 -3.67 26.79 -10.09
N ILE A 57 -2.93 26.08 -9.23
CA ILE A 57 -2.67 24.65 -9.40
C ILE A 57 -3.73 23.87 -8.59
N PRO A 58 -4.72 23.21 -9.24
CA PRO A 58 -5.76 22.47 -8.54
C PRO A 58 -5.23 21.12 -8.03
N MET A 59 -4.28 21.16 -7.09
CA MET A 59 -3.65 19.99 -6.49
C MET A 59 -4.69 19.08 -5.82
N THR A 60 -5.68 19.68 -5.16
CA THR A 60 -6.76 18.93 -4.49
C THR A 60 -7.58 18.10 -5.47
N PHE A 61 -7.86 18.65 -6.65
CA PHE A 61 -8.60 17.93 -7.68
C PHE A 61 -7.80 16.75 -8.24
N MET A 62 -6.52 16.98 -8.58
CA MET A 62 -5.62 15.94 -9.09
C MET A 62 -5.41 14.83 -8.06
N LEU A 63 -5.21 15.20 -6.79
CA LEU A 63 -5.06 14.24 -5.70
C LEU A 63 -6.34 13.42 -5.50
N GLY A 64 -7.51 14.06 -5.57
CA GLY A 64 -8.80 13.38 -5.48
C GLY A 64 -8.98 12.31 -6.58
N PHE A 65 -8.67 12.66 -7.83
CA PHE A 65 -8.71 11.71 -8.95
C PHE A 65 -7.71 10.56 -8.77
N TYR A 66 -6.48 10.88 -8.36
CA TYR A 66 -5.44 9.89 -8.12
C TYR A 66 -5.84 8.90 -7.02
N VAL A 67 -6.26 9.41 -5.85
CA VAL A 67 -6.68 8.57 -4.71
C VAL A 67 -7.87 7.70 -5.08
N SER A 68 -8.87 8.25 -5.78
CA SER A 68 -10.03 7.48 -6.24
C SER A 68 -9.63 6.32 -7.17
N THR A 69 -8.73 6.58 -8.12
CA THR A 69 -8.23 5.55 -9.05
C THR A 69 -7.45 4.46 -8.32
N VAL A 70 -6.58 4.84 -7.38
CA VAL A 70 -5.80 3.90 -6.58
C VAL A 70 -6.72 3.04 -5.70
N PHE A 71 -7.71 3.65 -5.07
CA PHE A 71 -8.69 2.95 -4.24
C PHE A 71 -9.51 1.95 -5.04
N SER A 72 -10.01 2.35 -6.22
CA SER A 72 -10.75 1.45 -7.11
C SER A 72 -9.92 0.22 -7.47
N ARG A 73 -8.66 0.42 -7.88
CA ARG A 73 -7.75 -0.69 -8.24
C ARG A 73 -7.45 -1.59 -7.04
N TRP A 74 -7.24 -1.02 -5.86
CA TRP A 74 -7.03 -1.79 -4.64
C TRP A 74 -8.25 -2.65 -4.30
N TRP A 75 -9.45 -2.08 -4.43
CA TRP A 75 -10.70 -2.79 -4.22
C TRP A 75 -10.90 -3.92 -5.25
N ASP A 76 -10.57 -3.67 -6.52
CA ASP A 76 -10.60 -4.69 -7.56
C ASP A 76 -9.63 -5.83 -7.27
N ILE A 77 -8.40 -5.54 -6.82
CA ILE A 77 -7.45 -6.56 -6.38
C ILE A 77 -8.04 -7.38 -5.23
N PHE A 78 -8.66 -6.73 -4.25
CA PHE A 78 -9.27 -7.39 -3.10
C PHE A 78 -10.43 -8.32 -3.50
N ASN A 79 -11.31 -7.87 -4.40
CA ASN A 79 -12.43 -8.68 -4.88
C ASN A 79 -11.98 -9.86 -5.75
N ASN A 80 -10.88 -9.71 -6.48
CA ASN A 80 -10.30 -10.78 -7.31
C ASN A 80 -9.39 -11.73 -6.52
N VAL A 81 -9.27 -11.57 -5.20
CA VAL A 81 -8.61 -12.57 -4.36
C VAL A 81 -9.41 -13.87 -4.45
N GLY A 82 -8.82 -14.90 -5.08
CA GLY A 82 -9.44 -16.21 -5.21
C GLY A 82 -9.52 -16.93 -3.87
N TRP A 83 -10.63 -16.77 -3.16
CA TRP A 83 -10.94 -17.51 -1.93
C TRP A 83 -11.18 -18.99 -2.26
N ILE A 84 -10.54 -19.88 -1.50
CA ILE A 84 -10.59 -21.33 -1.72
C ILE A 84 -11.84 -21.98 -1.11
N ASP A 85 -12.60 -21.25 -0.31
CA ASP A 85 -13.75 -21.78 0.44
C ASP A 85 -14.85 -22.31 -0.48
N THR A 86 -15.23 -21.53 -1.50
CA THR A 86 -16.25 -21.92 -2.48
C THR A 86 -15.90 -23.19 -3.26
N PRO A 87 -14.71 -23.31 -3.91
CA PRO A 87 -14.35 -24.54 -4.60
C PRO A 87 -14.13 -25.72 -3.63
N ALA A 88 -13.64 -25.49 -2.40
CA ALA A 88 -13.50 -26.55 -1.41
C ALA A 88 -14.86 -27.14 -0.98
N LEU A 89 -15.87 -26.29 -0.76
CA LEU A 89 -17.24 -26.72 -0.47
C LEU A 89 -17.84 -27.49 -1.64
N LEU A 90 -17.58 -27.06 -2.88
CA LEU A 90 -18.03 -27.76 -4.08
C LEU A 90 -17.38 -29.15 -4.22
N ILE A 91 -16.08 -29.27 -3.96
CA ILE A 91 -15.39 -30.56 -3.93
C ILE A 91 -15.98 -31.48 -2.86
N ALA A 92 -16.30 -30.93 -1.69
CA ALA A 92 -16.90 -31.68 -0.58
C ALA A 92 -18.33 -32.18 -0.90
N SER A 93 -19.12 -31.41 -1.66
CA SER A 93 -20.48 -31.79 -2.04
C SER A 93 -20.54 -32.71 -3.26
N CYS A 94 -19.68 -32.51 -4.26
CA CYS A 94 -19.66 -33.32 -5.48
C CYS A 94 -19.03 -34.71 -5.26
N ILE A 95 -17.98 -34.82 -4.44
CA ILE A 95 -17.29 -36.09 -4.19
C ILE A 95 -17.82 -36.69 -2.90
N THR A 96 -18.86 -37.52 -2.99
CA THR A 96 -19.45 -38.24 -1.87
C THR A 96 -18.79 -39.60 -1.67
N GLY A 97 -18.70 -40.06 -0.43
CA GLY A 97 -18.06 -41.34 -0.08
C GLY A 97 -17.21 -41.25 1.18
N ARG A 98 -17.25 -42.30 1.99
CA ARG A 98 -16.51 -42.41 3.27
C ARG A 98 -15.25 -43.26 3.16
N ASP A 99 -14.99 -43.83 1.99
CA ASP A 99 -13.82 -44.66 1.74
C ASP A 99 -12.54 -43.83 1.83
N GLU A 100 -11.48 -44.47 2.32
CA GLU A 100 -10.16 -43.85 2.43
C GLU A 100 -9.63 -43.30 1.09
N PRO A 101 -9.73 -43.99 -0.07
CA PRO A 101 -9.30 -43.41 -1.35
C PRO A 101 -10.07 -42.13 -1.73
N THR A 102 -11.39 -42.11 -1.49
CA THR A 102 -12.25 -40.94 -1.75
C THR A 102 -11.91 -39.77 -0.83
N ARG A 103 -11.55 -40.07 0.43
CA ARG A 103 -11.07 -39.07 1.39
C ARG A 103 -9.73 -38.47 0.97
N ILE A 104 -8.79 -39.30 0.52
CA ILE A 104 -7.48 -38.87 0.01
C ILE A 104 -7.66 -38.00 -1.23
N LEU A 105 -8.56 -38.37 -2.15
CA LEU A 105 -8.86 -37.59 -3.35
C LEU A 105 -9.34 -36.16 -3.01
N ARG A 106 -10.33 -36.02 -2.12
CA ARG A 106 -10.81 -34.69 -1.69
C ARG A 106 -9.69 -33.84 -1.08
N ARG A 107 -8.85 -34.44 -0.22
CA ARG A 107 -7.72 -33.75 0.42
C ARG A 107 -6.69 -33.30 -0.61
N ASN A 108 -6.35 -34.13 -1.58
CA ASN A 108 -5.38 -33.81 -2.62
C ASN A 108 -5.88 -32.67 -3.53
N LEU A 109 -7.16 -32.68 -3.91
CA LEU A 109 -7.75 -31.60 -4.71
C LEU A 109 -7.70 -30.26 -3.96
N VAL A 110 -8.08 -30.23 -2.69
CA VAL A 110 -7.98 -29.01 -1.88
C VAL A 110 -6.53 -28.58 -1.71
N ARG A 111 -5.58 -29.51 -1.47
CA ARG A 111 -4.16 -29.19 -1.37
C ARG A 111 -3.61 -28.55 -2.65
N TYR A 112 -4.00 -29.05 -3.83
CA TYR A 112 -3.61 -28.43 -5.11
C TYR A 112 -4.20 -27.03 -5.32
N LEU A 113 -5.44 -26.78 -4.88
CA LEU A 113 -6.01 -25.43 -4.89
C LEU A 113 -5.22 -24.47 -4.01
N VAL A 114 -4.89 -24.89 -2.79
CA VAL A 114 -4.11 -24.08 -1.85
C VAL A 114 -2.68 -23.85 -2.36
N LEU A 115 -2.04 -24.86 -2.96
CA LEU A 115 -0.72 -24.72 -3.58
C LEU A 115 -0.76 -23.68 -4.72
N THR A 116 -1.78 -23.74 -5.58
CA THR A 116 -1.96 -22.78 -6.67
C THR A 116 -2.15 -21.36 -6.13
N GLN A 117 -2.96 -21.19 -5.09
CA GLN A 117 -3.16 -19.91 -4.41
C GLN A 117 -1.85 -19.38 -3.80
N ALA A 118 -1.07 -20.24 -3.15
CA ALA A 118 0.22 -19.88 -2.56
C ALA A 118 1.23 -19.42 -3.63
N LEU A 119 1.27 -20.08 -4.80
CA LEU A 119 2.13 -19.68 -5.92
C LEU A 119 1.74 -18.29 -6.45
N VAL A 120 0.46 -18.06 -6.71
CA VAL A 120 -0.03 -16.74 -7.18
C VAL A 120 0.29 -15.65 -6.16
N PHE A 121 0.05 -15.89 -4.86
CA PHE A 121 0.37 -14.92 -3.82
C PHE A 121 1.87 -14.68 -3.65
N ARG A 122 2.72 -15.67 -3.89
CA ARG A 122 4.17 -15.50 -3.88
C ARG A 122 4.64 -14.57 -5.00
N ASP A 123 3.95 -14.57 -6.13
CA ASP A 123 4.29 -13.74 -7.27
C ASP A 123 3.80 -12.29 -7.09
N VAL A 124 2.61 -12.10 -6.49
CA VAL A 124 2.02 -10.76 -6.30
C VAL A 124 2.45 -10.10 -4.98
N SER A 125 2.58 -10.86 -3.89
CA SER A 125 2.88 -10.33 -2.55
C SER A 125 4.34 -10.53 -2.17
N ALA A 126 5.04 -9.40 -1.94
CA ALA A 126 6.40 -9.42 -1.42
C ALA A 126 6.50 -10.09 -0.03
N CYS A 127 5.45 -10.01 0.79
CA CYS A 127 5.42 -10.66 2.10
C CYS A 127 5.44 -12.18 1.97
N VAL A 128 4.60 -12.72 1.07
CA VAL A 128 4.54 -14.17 0.80
C VAL A 128 5.83 -14.64 0.12
N ARG A 129 6.40 -13.84 -0.78
CA ARG A 129 7.72 -14.13 -1.37
C ARG A 129 8.84 -14.20 -0.34
N LYS A 130 8.85 -13.30 0.65
CA LYS A 130 9.81 -13.36 1.77
C LYS A 130 9.61 -14.61 2.63
N ARG A 131 8.37 -15.07 2.80
CA ARG A 131 8.05 -16.30 3.55
C ARG A 131 8.42 -17.58 2.79
N PHE A 132 8.25 -17.59 1.47
CA PHE A 132 8.57 -18.72 0.60
C PHE A 132 9.49 -18.28 -0.56
N PRO A 133 10.80 -18.02 -0.31
CA PRO A 133 11.69 -17.51 -1.35
C PRO A 133 11.95 -18.51 -2.50
N THR A 134 11.95 -19.80 -2.19
CA THR A 134 12.26 -20.88 -3.13
C THR A 134 11.14 -21.92 -3.14
N MET A 135 11.07 -22.72 -4.21
CA MET A 135 10.09 -23.82 -4.29
C MET A 135 10.29 -24.86 -3.20
N ASN A 136 11.52 -25.07 -2.74
CA ASN A 136 11.82 -26.00 -1.66
C ASN A 136 11.10 -25.60 -0.36
N HIS A 137 10.94 -24.30 -0.08
CA HIS A 137 10.20 -23.85 1.10
C HIS A 137 8.70 -24.17 1.03
N LEU A 138 8.11 -24.23 -0.17
CA LEU A 138 6.71 -24.67 -0.34
C LEU A 138 6.59 -26.17 -0.08
N VAL A 139 7.54 -26.96 -0.59
CA VAL A 139 7.60 -28.42 -0.37
C VAL A 139 7.80 -28.75 1.10
N THR A 140 8.74 -28.08 1.78
CA THR A 140 8.99 -28.27 3.22
C THR A 140 7.80 -27.85 4.10
N ALA A 141 7.02 -26.85 3.66
CA ALA A 141 5.80 -26.43 4.36
C ALA A 141 4.62 -27.42 4.17
N GLY A 142 4.78 -28.44 3.33
CA GLY A 142 3.76 -29.47 3.14
C GLY A 142 2.64 -29.06 2.19
N TYR A 143 2.88 -28.08 1.30
CA TYR A 143 2.00 -27.81 0.16
C TYR A 143 2.19 -28.84 -0.96
#